data_AF-A0A2N6VE70-F1
#
_entry.id   AF-A0A2N6VE70-F1
#
_cell.length_a   1.000
_cell.length_b   1.000
_cell.length_c   1.000
_cell.angle_alpha   90.00
_cell.angle_beta   90.00
_cell.angle_gamma   90.00
#
_symmetry.space_group_name_H-M   'P 1'
#
loop_
_entity.id
_entity.type
_entity.pdbx_description
1 polymer ?
#
loop_
_entity_poly.entity_id
_entity_poly.type
_entity_poly.pdbx_seq_one_letter_code
_entity_poly.pdbx_strand_id
1 'polypeptide(L)'
;WRVLVALSIRHVGPTAARALAAHFGSMEALRAADLDALTEVEGVGTTIAQSLIDWFDVDWHAEIVDRWAAAGVSMADEVAESAEEAGPKPLEGKTVVATGSL
;
A
#
# COMPACT_ATOMS: atom_id res chain seq x y z
N TRP A 1 -0.92 -4.24 -3.99
CA TRP A 1 -1.87 -3.10 -3.97
C TRP A 1 -3.31 -3.49 -4.36
N ARG A 2 -3.52 -4.47 -5.25
CA ARG A 2 -4.88 -4.86 -5.71
C ARG A 2 -5.79 -5.33 -4.58
N VAL A 3 -5.23 -6.07 -3.61
CA VAL A 3 -5.97 -6.50 -2.41
C VAL A 3 -6.47 -5.29 -1.62
N LEU A 4 -5.62 -4.29 -1.36
CA LEU A 4 -6.02 -3.08 -0.62
C LEU A 4 -7.17 -2.32 -1.30
N VAL A 5 -7.17 -2.25 -2.63
CA VAL A 5 -8.30 -1.68 -3.38
C VAL A 5 -9.57 -2.54 -3.22
N ALA A 6 -9.44 -3.87 -3.27
CA ALA A 6 -10.56 -4.80 -3.13
C ALA A 6 -11.23 -4.75 -1.76
N LEU A 7 -10.49 -4.39 -0.69
CA LEU A 7 -11.04 -4.20 0.66
C LEU A 7 -12.00 -3.00 0.77
N SER A 8 -12.04 -2.12 -0.24
CA SER A 8 -12.92 -0.95 -0.27
C SER A 8 -12.81 -0.06 0.97
N ILE A 9 -11.58 0.10 1.48
CA ILE A 9 -11.29 1.00 2.60
C ILE A 9 -11.56 2.44 2.14
N ARG A 10 -12.24 3.21 3.01
CA ARG A 10 -12.61 4.59 2.67
C ARG A 10 -11.36 5.41 2.35
N HIS A 11 -11.44 6.21 1.29
CA HIS A 11 -10.35 7.07 0.80
C HIS A 11 -9.11 6.34 0.26
N VAL A 12 -9.04 5.01 0.37
CA VAL A 12 -7.94 4.21 -0.19
C VAL A 12 -8.26 3.83 -1.64
N GLY A 13 -7.97 4.76 -2.55
CA GLY A 13 -8.04 4.51 -3.99
C GLY A 13 -6.80 3.77 -4.53
N PRO A 14 -6.78 3.40 -5.83
CA PRO A 14 -5.67 2.68 -6.45
C PRO A 14 -4.30 3.36 -6.30
N THR A 15 -4.25 4.70 -6.27
CA THR A 15 -3.01 5.45 -6.07
C THR A 15 -2.47 5.28 -4.65
N ALA A 16 -3.29 5.54 -3.63
CA ALA A 16 -2.91 5.37 -2.23
C ALA A 16 -2.57 3.89 -1.92
N ALA A 17 -3.36 2.95 -2.44
CA ALA A 17 -3.11 1.52 -2.28
C ALA A 17 -1.76 1.08 -2.87
N ARG A 18 -1.33 1.66 -3.99
CA ARG A 18 -0.01 1.41 -4.58
C ARG A 18 1.10 1.99 -3.75
N ALA A 19 0.96 3.24 -3.29
CA ALA A 19 1.95 3.89 -2.45
C ALA A 19 2.16 3.11 -1.13
N LEU A 20 1.06 2.72 -0.47
CA LEU A 20 1.09 1.90 0.74
C LEU A 20 1.75 0.54 0.49
N ALA A 21 1.33 -0.18 -0.56
CA ALA A 21 1.91 -1.50 -0.84
C ALA A 21 3.40 -1.43 -1.22
N ALA A 22 3.81 -0.39 -1.97
CA ALA A 22 5.21 -0.18 -2.33
C ALA A 22 6.08 0.21 -1.12
N HIS A 23 5.52 0.97 -0.17
CA HIS A 23 6.23 1.39 1.04
C HIS A 23 6.37 0.25 2.06
N PHE A 24 5.28 -0.48 2.35
CA PHE A 24 5.28 -1.50 3.41
C PHE A 24 5.64 -2.91 2.92
N GLY A 25 5.48 -3.21 1.63
CA GLY A 25 5.87 -4.49 1.01
C GLY A 25 4.99 -5.70 1.35
N SER A 26 4.40 -5.78 2.55
CA SER A 26 3.47 -6.83 2.94
C SER A 26 2.24 -6.32 3.70
N MET A 27 1.18 -7.12 3.70
CA MET A 27 -0.04 -6.85 4.48
C MET A 27 0.21 -6.89 5.99
N GLU A 28 1.15 -7.71 6.50
CA GLU A 28 1.49 -7.68 7.93
C GLU A 28 2.19 -6.38 8.32
N ALA A 29 3.17 -5.93 7.53
CA ALA A 29 3.88 -4.69 7.79
C ALA A 29 2.94 -3.47 7.79
N LEU A 30 1.99 -3.45 6.85
CA LEU A 30 0.95 -2.43 6.79
C LEU A 30 0.02 -2.45 8.01
N ARG A 31 -0.37 -3.64 8.48
CA ARG A 31 -1.24 -3.79 9.67
C ARG A 31 -0.55 -3.39 10.97
N ALA A 32 0.77 -3.53 11.04
CA ALA A 32 1.56 -3.16 12.21
C ALA A 32 1.96 -1.67 12.25
N ALA A 33 1.75 -0.93 11.14
CA ALA A 33 2.08 0.48 11.04
C ALA A 33 1.16 1.35 11.88
N ASP A 34 1.73 2.36 12.53
CA ASP A 34 0.97 3.38 13.25
C ASP A 34 0.59 4.55 12.33
N LEU A 35 -0.17 5.51 12.89
CA LEU A 35 -0.65 6.66 12.14
C LEU A 35 0.52 7.47 11.53
N ASP A 36 1.59 7.66 12.29
CA ASP A 36 2.74 8.45 11.87
C ASP A 36 3.42 7.77 10.67
N ALA A 37 3.74 6.47 10.77
CA ALA A 37 4.34 5.70 9.68
C ALA A 37 3.47 5.68 8.41
N LEU A 38 2.15 5.57 8.55
CA LEU A 38 1.24 5.62 7.41
C LEU A 38 1.23 7.00 6.73
N THR A 39 1.41 8.09 7.47
CA THR A 39 1.45 9.45 6.92
C THR A 39 2.79 9.84 6.28
N GLU A 40 3.87 9.07 6.53
CA GLU A 40 5.14 9.24 5.83
C GLU A 40 5.06 8.80 4.36
N VAL A 41 4.04 8.00 4.00
CA VAL A 41 3.83 7.54 2.63
C VAL A 41 3.33 8.69 1.74
N GLU A 42 4.07 8.97 0.66
CA GLU A 42 3.71 10.02 -0.29
C GLU A 42 2.29 9.80 -0.86
N GLY A 43 1.42 10.81 -0.70
CA GLY A 43 0.02 10.75 -1.12
C GLY A 43 -0.94 10.12 -0.10
N VAL A 44 -0.45 9.72 1.07
CA VAL A 44 -1.26 9.25 2.20
C VAL A 44 -1.29 10.32 3.28
N GLY A 45 -2.39 11.08 3.32
CA GLY A 45 -2.64 12.04 4.41
C GLY A 45 -3.25 11.36 5.64
N THR A 46 -3.34 12.12 6.74
CA THR A 46 -3.93 11.68 8.02
C THR A 46 -5.31 11.05 7.85
N THR A 47 -6.16 11.58 6.97
CA THR A 47 -7.49 11.02 6.68
C THR A 47 -7.42 9.59 6.14
N ILE A 48 -6.49 9.31 5.22
CA ILE A 48 -6.33 7.99 4.61
C ILE A 48 -5.73 7.03 5.64
N ALA A 49 -4.69 7.47 6.35
CA ALA A 49 -4.04 6.70 7.40
C ALA A 49 -5.04 6.30 8.51
N GLN A 50 -5.83 7.25 9.01
CA GLN A 50 -6.86 6.98 10.01
C GLN A 50 -7.94 6.03 9.46
N SER A 51 -8.39 6.22 8.22
CA SER A 51 -9.39 5.33 7.61
C SER A 51 -8.89 3.89 7.48
N LEU A 52 -7.58 3.70 7.30
CA LEU A 52 -6.98 2.38 7.24
C LEU A 52 -6.90 1.74 8.63
N ILE A 53 -6.47 2.50 9.65
CA ILE A 53 -6.45 2.04 11.04
C ILE A 53 -7.86 1.68 11.51
N ASP A 54 -8.82 2.59 11.33
CA ASP A 54 -10.23 2.39 11.71
C ASP A 54 -10.84 1.16 11.03
N TRP A 55 -10.41 0.86 9.80
CA TRP A 55 -10.88 -0.32 9.09
C TRP A 55 -10.33 -1.61 9.72
N PHE A 56 -9.04 -1.65 10.08
CA PHE A 56 -8.44 -2.81 10.73
C PHE A 56 -8.80 -2.96 12.21
N ASP A 57 -9.25 -1.90 12.89
CA ASP A 57 -9.74 -1.93 14.28
C ASP A 57 -11.06 -2.72 14.43
N VAL A 58 -11.71 -3.04 13.31
CA VAL A 58 -12.92 -3.85 13.30
C VAL A 58 -12.55 -5.32 13.10
N ASP A 59 -12.72 -6.14 14.14
CA ASP A 59 -12.26 -7.55 14.19
C ASP A 59 -12.59 -8.37 12.93
N TRP A 60 -13.84 -8.31 12.45
CA TRP A 60 -14.26 -9.11 11.29
C TRP A 60 -13.62 -8.68 9.96
N HIS A 61 -13.09 -7.46 9.87
CA HIS A 61 -12.33 -7.02 8.71
C HIS A 61 -10.96 -7.71 8.64
N ALA A 62 -10.27 -7.87 9.78
CA ALA A 62 -9.04 -8.64 9.85
C ALA A 62 -9.28 -10.10 9.45
N GLU A 63 -10.41 -10.69 9.87
CA GLU A 63 -10.79 -12.04 9.48
C GLU A 63 -10.98 -12.21 7.96
N ILE A 64 -11.43 -11.17 7.23
CA ILE A 64 -11.50 -11.23 5.76
C ILE A 64 -10.11 -11.43 5.18
N VAL A 65 -9.15 -10.64 5.64
CA VAL A 65 -7.77 -10.68 5.16
C VAL A 65 -7.18 -12.06 5.46
N ASP A 66 -7.39 -12.58 6.66
CA ASP A 66 -6.85 -13.89 7.04
C ASP A 66 -7.51 -15.02 6.24
N ARG A 67 -8.82 -14.96 5.98
CA ARG A 67 -9.51 -15.94 5.12
C ARG A 67 -9.03 -15.90 3.67
N TRP A 68 -8.78 -14.71 3.14
CA TRP A 68 -8.24 -14.55 1.78
C TRP A 68 -6.81 -15.07 1.69
N ALA A 69 -5.98 -14.79 2.69
CA ALA A 69 -4.62 -15.31 2.77
C ALA A 69 -4.63 -16.85 2.84
N ALA A 70 -5.49 -17.43 3.67
CA ALA A 70 -5.67 -18.88 3.78
C ALA A 70 -6.21 -19.52 2.48
N ALA A 71 -6.97 -18.76 1.68
CA ALA A 71 -7.45 -19.18 0.37
C ALA A 71 -6.39 -19.03 -0.75
N GLY A 72 -5.18 -18.55 -0.44
CA GLY A 72 -4.09 -18.40 -1.40
C GLY A 72 -4.10 -17.08 -2.19
N VAL A 73 -4.85 -16.06 -1.73
CA VAL A 73 -4.76 -14.72 -2.32
C VAL A 73 -3.38 -14.13 -2.04
N SER A 74 -2.72 -13.61 -3.08
CA SER A 74 -1.42 -12.95 -2.93
C SER A 74 -1.55 -11.67 -2.11
N MET A 75 -0.99 -11.69 -0.89
CA MET A 75 -1.01 -10.59 0.09
C MET A 75 0.23 -9.69 0.05
N ALA A 76 1.20 -10.05 -0.79
CA ALA A 76 2.30 -9.19 -1.17
C ALA A 76 2.06 -8.71 -2.60
N ASP A 77 2.54 -7.52 -2.95
CA ASP A 77 2.74 -7.26 -4.37
C ASP A 77 3.84 -8.20 -4.84
N GLU A 78 3.53 -9.01 -5.86
CA GLU A 78 4.56 -9.51 -6.77
C GLU A 78 5.16 -8.27 -7.40
N VAL A 79 6.23 -7.72 -6.79
CA VAL A 79 7.16 -6.87 -7.50
C VAL A 79 7.56 -7.72 -8.70
N ALA A 80 7.07 -7.34 -9.88
CA ALA A 80 7.36 -8.04 -11.11
C ALA A 80 8.84 -8.41 -11.10
N GLU A 81 9.14 -9.70 -11.26
CA GLU A 81 10.46 -10.23 -11.61
C GLU A 81 10.89 -9.58 -12.92
N SER A 82 11.30 -8.32 -12.82
CA SER A 82 11.84 -7.46 -13.87
C SER A 82 12.86 -6.49 -13.25
N ALA A 83 13.26 -6.73 -12.00
CA ALA A 83 14.37 -6.06 -11.33
C ALA A 83 15.62 -6.97 -11.24
N GLU A 84 15.66 -8.06 -12.02
CA GLU A 84 16.90 -8.79 -12.32
C GLU A 84 17.67 -8.08 -13.45
N GLU A 85 18.01 -6.82 -13.22
CA GLU A 85 19.13 -6.14 -13.87
C GLU A 85 19.37 -4.86 -13.07
N ALA A 86 19.99 -5.04 -11.90
CA ALA A 86 20.55 -3.95 -11.11
C ALA A 86 21.76 -3.32 -11.84
N GLY A 87 21.48 -2.64 -12.96
CA GLY A 87 22.32 -1.57 -13.46
C GLY A 87 22.25 -0.36 -12.53
N PRO A 88 23.24 0.56 -12.58
CA PRO A 88 23.34 1.66 -11.63
C PRO A 88 22.08 2.53 -11.68
N LYS A 89 21.37 2.61 -10.55
CA LYS A 89 20.15 3.40 -10.32
C LYS A 89 20.46 4.90 -10.54
N PRO A 90 20.10 5.52 -11.69
CA PRO A 90 20.56 6.88 -12.01
C PRO A 90 19.75 8.00 -11.32
N LEU A 91 18.78 7.63 -10.47
CA LEU A 91 17.70 8.52 -10.02
C LEU A 91 17.56 8.60 -8.50
N GLU A 92 18.58 8.21 -7.74
CA GLU A 92 18.66 8.53 -6.32
C GLU A 92 18.79 10.06 -6.16
N GLY A 93 17.75 10.70 -5.60
CA GLY A 93 17.77 12.13 -5.28
C GLY A 93 17.07 13.08 -6.27
N LYS A 94 16.15 12.61 -7.13
CA LYS A 94 15.38 13.50 -8.03
C LYS A 94 13.87 13.28 -7.92
N THR A 95 13.15 14.31 -7.48
CA THR A 95 11.69 14.40 -7.55
C THR A 95 11.26 14.62 -9.00
N VAL A 96 10.51 13.68 -9.58
CA VAL A 96 9.94 13.81 -10.93
C VAL A 96 8.47 14.20 -10.79
N VAL A 97 8.13 15.41 -11.21
CA VAL A 97 6.75 15.89 -11.31
C VAL A 97 6.29 15.76 -12.76
N ALA A 98 5.30 14.89 -13.00
CA ALA A 98 4.58 14.82 -14.26
C ALA A 98 3.32 15.69 -14.19
N THR A 99 3.46 17.00 -14.41
CA THR A 99 2.31 17.85 -14.71
C THR A 99 1.93 17.64 -16.18
N GLY A 100 0.86 16.91 -16.43
CA GLY A 100 0.21 16.89 -17.74
C GLY A 100 -0.62 18.16 -17.95
N SER A 101 -0.36 18.87 -19.06
CA SER A 101 -1.32 19.80 -19.66
C SER A 101 -2.00 19.08 -20.82
N LEU A 102 -3.31 19.33 -20.97
CA LEU A 102 -4.24 18.78 -21.97
C LEU A 102 -3.71 18.74 -23.41
#